data_AF-A0A9E5RQD6-F1
#
_entry.id   AF-A0A9E5RQD6-F1
#
_cell.length_a   1.000
_cell.length_b   1.000
_cell.length_c   1.000
_cell.angle_alpha   90.00
_cell.angle_beta   90.00
_cell.angle_gamma   90.00
#
_symmetry.space_group_name_H-M   'P 1'
#
loop_
_entity.id
_entity.type
_entity.pdbx_description
1 polymer ?
#
loop_
_entity_poly.entity_id
_entity_poly.type
_entity_poly.pdbx_seq_one_letter_code
_entity_poly.pdbx_strand_id
1 'polypeptide(L)'
;MKKQPSSTTISFRIDSTLANELKKKGLSERQSLHEYARNLFLDALAERELRDQVIDLQSDVQDIDAAISDLRHDLSWVLYKFLTELTDLDPEEAQSWIATNLRS
;
A
#
# COMPACT_ATOMS: atom_id res chain seq x y z
N MET A 1 -2.40 46.50 9.57
CA MET A 1 -1.33 45.61 10.07
C MET A 1 -1.89 44.19 10.13
N LYS A 2 -1.42 43.26 9.28
CA LYS A 2 -1.82 41.85 9.35
C LYS A 2 -1.16 41.24 10.59
N LYS A 3 -1.96 40.78 11.56
CA LYS A 3 -1.46 40.09 12.76
C LYS A 3 -0.74 38.81 12.30
N GLN A 4 0.54 38.67 12.61
CA GLN A 4 1.25 37.40 12.43
C GLN A 4 0.54 36.33 13.29
N PRO A 5 0.34 35.11 12.78
CA PRO A 5 -0.21 34.02 13.59
C PRO A 5 0.75 33.78 14.76
N SER A 6 0.24 33.86 15.99
CA SER A 6 1.01 33.59 17.19
C SER A 6 1.47 32.13 17.19
N SER A 7 2.78 31.89 17.21
CA SER A 7 3.31 30.54 17.39
C SER A 7 2.91 30.05 18.78
N THR A 8 2.04 29.04 18.84
CA THR A 8 1.66 28.43 20.11
C THR A 8 2.81 27.57 20.59
N THR A 9 3.41 27.94 21.72
CA THR A 9 4.45 27.13 22.35
C THR A 9 3.81 26.02 23.17
N ILE A 10 4.11 24.77 22.82
CA ILE A 10 3.69 23.60 23.59
C ILE A 10 4.91 23.13 24.40
N SER A 11 4.71 22.87 25.69
CA SER A 11 5.74 22.35 26.58
C SER A 11 5.40 20.93 26.99
N PHE A 12 6.39 20.05 26.94
CA PHE A 12 6.29 18.66 27.39
C PHE A 12 7.52 18.31 28.20
N ARG A 13 7.40 17.30 29.07
CA ARG A 13 8.52 16.83 29.89
C ARG A 13 9.13 15.61 29.24
N ILE A 14 10.45 15.62 29.13
CA ILE A 14 11.29 14.49 28.76
C ILE A 14 12.34 14.29 29.83
N ASP A 15 12.94 13.11 29.88
CA ASP A 15 14.04 12.85 30.79
C ASP A 15 15.28 13.67 30.40
N SER A 16 16.18 13.86 31.37
CA SER A 16 17.38 14.67 31.20
C SER A 16 18.37 14.08 30.19
N THR A 17 18.38 12.76 30.02
CA THR A 17 19.29 12.09 29.08
C THR A 17 18.86 12.40 27.66
N LEU A 18 17.57 12.21 27.36
CA LEU A 18 16.98 12.55 26.06
C LEU A 18 17.09 14.04 25.74
N ALA A 19 16.85 14.92 26.73
CA ALA A 19 17.00 16.37 26.54
C ALA A 19 18.42 16.78 26.13
N ASN A 20 19.43 16.17 26.78
CA ASN A 20 20.83 16.44 26.47
C ASN A 20 21.21 15.89 25.08
N GLU A 21 20.68 14.73 24.70
CA GLU A 21 20.91 14.15 23.39
C GLU A 21 20.33 15.02 22.27
N LEU A 22 19.07 15.45 22.39
CA LEU A 22 18.41 16.34 21.43
C LEU A 22 19.15 17.67 21.31
N LYS A 23 19.61 18.24 22.42
CA LYS A 23 20.42 19.48 22.41
C LYS A 23 21.75 19.28 21.68
N LYS A 24 22.42 18.15 21.89
CA LYS A 24 23.68 17.82 21.22
C LYS A 24 23.48 17.66 19.71
N LYS A 25 22.41 16.96 19.29
CA LYS A 25 22.08 16.76 17.87
C LYS A 25 21.69 18.07 17.18
N GLY A 26 20.84 18.88 17.80
CA GLY A 26 20.50 20.22 17.28
C GLY A 26 21.74 21.11 17.10
N LEU A 27 22.68 21.09 18.06
CA LEU A 27 23.95 21.80 17.94
C LEU A 27 24.82 21.28 16.79
N SER A 28 24.91 19.97 16.56
CA SER A 28 25.66 19.42 15.42
C SER A 28 25.10 19.84 14.07
N GLU A 29 23.80 20.10 14.01
CA GLU A 29 23.10 20.57 12.80
C GLU A 29 23.00 22.10 12.71
N ARG A 30 23.64 22.82 13.65
CA ARG A 30 23.60 24.30 13.76
C ARG A 30 22.18 24.87 13.92
N GLN A 31 21.29 24.10 14.54
CA GLN A 31 19.90 24.48 14.82
C GLN A 31 19.69 24.80 16.30
N SER A 32 18.71 25.65 16.59
CA SER A 32 18.22 25.80 17.97
C SER A 32 17.51 24.51 18.40
N LEU A 33 17.48 24.20 19.71
CA LEU A 33 16.76 23.03 20.21
C LEU A 33 15.29 23.03 19.79
N HIS A 34 14.66 24.21 19.75
CA HIS A 34 13.26 24.36 19.34
C HIS A 34 13.06 24.03 17.85
N GLU A 35 13.94 24.53 17.00
CA GLU A 35 13.90 24.29 15.55
C GLU A 35 14.18 22.83 15.23
N TYR A 36 15.18 22.23 15.88
CA TYR A 36 15.49 20.82 15.73
C TYR A 36 14.33 19.92 16.15
N ALA A 37 13.73 20.18 17.33
CA ALA A 37 12.57 19.43 17.80
C ALA A 37 11.36 19.60 16.88
N ARG A 38 11.14 20.80 16.32
CA ARG A 38 10.07 21.05 15.36
C ARG A 38 10.26 20.24 14.09
N ASN A 39 11.46 20.23 13.52
CA ASN A 39 11.75 19.47 12.30
C ASN A 39 11.58 17.97 12.53
N LEU A 40 12.11 17.44 13.65
CA LEU A 40 11.91 16.06 14.06
C LEU A 40 10.43 15.66 14.15
N PHE A 41 9.58 16.54 14.70
CA PHE A 41 8.14 16.31 14.75
C PHE A 41 7.49 16.34 13.37
N LEU A 42 7.90 17.25 12.49
CA LEU A 42 7.36 17.35 11.13
C LEU A 42 7.78 16.14 10.28
N ASP A 43 9.02 15.69 10.42
CA ASP A 43 9.53 14.50 9.73
C ASP A 43 8.76 13.26 10.18
N ALA A 44 8.56 13.08 11.49
CA ALA A 44 7.77 11.97 12.02
C ALA A 44 6.29 12.01 11.57
N LEU A 45 5.71 13.20 11.39
CA LEU A 45 4.36 13.37 10.85
C LEU A 45 4.30 13.04 9.35
N ALA A 46 5.32 13.43 8.58
CA ALA A 46 5.42 13.11 7.16
C ALA A 46 5.66 11.61 6.90
N GLU A 47 6.49 10.97 7.73
CA GLU A 47 6.70 9.52 7.71
C GLU A 47 5.42 8.74 7.99
N ARG A 48 4.51 9.29 8.82
CA ARG A 48 3.21 8.66 9.08
C ARG A 48 2.34 8.60 7.83
N GLU A 49 2.22 9.70 7.09
CA GLU A 49 1.41 9.72 5.86
C GLU A 49 1.96 8.74 4.82
N LEU A 50 3.29 8.71 4.66
CA LEU A 50 3.95 7.74 3.79
C LEU A 50 3.72 6.29 4.26
N ARG A 51 3.78 6.04 5.57
CA ARG A 51 3.51 4.73 6.15
C ARG A 51 2.07 4.29 5.90
N ASP A 52 1.10 5.19 6.08
CA ASP A 52 -0.31 4.91 5.85
C ASP A 52 -0.55 4.59 4.35
N GLN A 53 0.05 5.36 3.43
CA GLN A 53 0.01 5.05 1.99
C GLN A 53 0.64 3.70 1.64
N VAL A 54 1.73 3.31 2.29
CA VAL A 54 2.35 1.99 2.09
C VAL A 54 1.43 0.86 2.57
N ILE A 55 0.72 1.05 3.67
CA ILE A 55 -0.26 0.07 4.18
C ILE A 55 -1.42 -0.08 3.19
N ASP A 56 -1.95 1.02 2.69
CA ASP A 56 -3.04 1.00 1.71
C ASP A 56 -2.60 0.28 0.42
N LEU A 57 -1.42 0.60 -0.12
CA LEU A 57 -0.86 -0.09 -1.28
C LEU A 57 -0.65 -1.58 -1.04
N GLN A 58 -0.25 -1.99 0.17
CA GLN A 58 -0.14 -3.40 0.52
C GLN A 58 -1.50 -4.10 0.52
N SER A 59 -2.55 -3.43 0.98
CA SER A 59 -3.92 -3.93 0.92
C SER A 59 -4.38 -4.11 -0.53
N ASP A 60 -4.19 -3.09 -1.37
CA ASP A 60 -4.56 -3.15 -2.78
C ASP A 60 -3.87 -4.30 -3.53
N VAL A 61 -2.59 -4.55 -3.22
CA VAL A 61 -1.84 -5.68 -3.79
C VAL A 61 -2.43 -7.02 -3.36
N GLN A 62 -2.87 -7.15 -2.11
CA GLN A 62 -3.52 -8.39 -1.63
C GLN A 62 -4.86 -8.63 -2.31
N ASP A 63 -5.66 -7.58 -2.51
CA ASP A 63 -6.94 -7.67 -3.20
C ASP A 63 -6.77 -8.07 -4.67
N ILE A 64 -5.76 -7.54 -5.35
CA ILE A 64 -5.42 -7.94 -6.72
C ILE A 64 -4.98 -9.40 -6.78
N ASP A 65 -4.16 -9.87 -5.83
CA ASP A 65 -3.71 -11.26 -5.79
C ASP A 65 -4.88 -12.23 -5.58
N ALA A 66 -5.83 -11.87 -4.70
CA ALA A 66 -7.06 -12.61 -4.50
C ALA A 66 -7.89 -12.69 -5.80
N ALA A 67 -8.09 -11.56 -6.48
CA ALA A 67 -8.82 -11.52 -7.75
C ALA A 67 -8.16 -12.36 -8.85
N ILE A 68 -6.82 -12.38 -8.91
CA ILE A 68 -6.07 -13.25 -9.83
C ILE A 68 -6.27 -14.73 -9.48
N SER A 69 -6.27 -15.08 -8.19
CA SER A 69 -6.52 -16.44 -7.73
C SER A 69 -7.91 -16.92 -8.13
N ASP A 70 -8.93 -16.09 -7.93
CA ASP A 70 -10.31 -16.38 -8.32
C ASP A 70 -10.43 -16.55 -9.84
N LEU A 71 -9.82 -15.67 -10.63
CA LEU A 71 -9.83 -15.79 -12.09
C LEU A 71 -9.14 -17.08 -12.57
N ARG A 72 -8.05 -17.49 -11.93
CA ARG A 72 -7.37 -18.76 -12.23
C ARG A 72 -8.25 -19.96 -11.89
N HIS A 73 -8.98 -19.89 -10.79
CA HIS A 73 -9.94 -20.92 -10.41
C HIS A 73 -11.06 -21.03 -11.45
N ASP A 74 -11.67 -19.90 -11.83
CA ASP A 74 -12.74 -19.84 -12.83
C ASP A 74 -12.26 -20.38 -14.18
N LEU A 75 -11.07 -19.99 -14.63
CA LEU A 75 -10.49 -20.50 -15.86
C LEU A 75 -10.26 -22.02 -15.80
N SER A 76 -9.74 -22.51 -14.68
CA SER A 76 -9.52 -23.95 -14.48
C SER A 76 -10.85 -24.72 -14.53
N TRP A 77 -11.90 -24.17 -13.94
CA TRP A 77 -13.23 -24.76 -13.95
C TRP A 77 -13.83 -24.80 -15.37
N VAL A 78 -13.72 -23.70 -16.11
CA VAL A 78 -14.18 -23.63 -17.51
C VAL A 78 -13.42 -24.63 -18.38
N LEU A 79 -12.10 -24.71 -18.25
CA LEU A 79 -11.28 -25.68 -18.99
C LEU A 79 -11.63 -27.12 -18.63
N TYR A 80 -11.86 -27.42 -17.35
CA TYR A 80 -12.31 -28.75 -16.93
C TYR A 80 -13.64 -29.13 -17.56
N LYS A 81 -14.62 -28.22 -17.53
CA LYS A 81 -15.93 -28.44 -18.14
C LYS A 81 -15.81 -28.65 -19.65
N PHE A 82 -15.04 -27.80 -20.33
CA PHE A 82 -14.80 -27.91 -21.76
C PHE A 82 -14.16 -29.26 -22.13
N LEU A 83 -13.10 -29.67 -21.43
CA LEU A 83 -12.47 -30.96 -21.67
C LEU A 83 -13.44 -32.12 -21.44
N THR A 84 -14.26 -32.05 -20.38
CA THR A 84 -15.27 -33.06 -20.08
C THR A 84 -16.30 -33.19 -21.21
N GLU A 85 -16.81 -32.06 -21.73
CA GLU A 85 -17.79 -32.05 -22.82
C GLU A 85 -17.21 -32.59 -24.14
N LEU A 86 -15.90 -32.47 -24.35
CA LEU A 86 -15.21 -32.98 -25.52
C LEU A 86 -14.65 -34.40 -25.35
N THR A 87 -14.68 -34.98 -24.15
CA THR A 87 -13.97 -36.25 -23.85
C THR A 87 -14.50 -37.42 -24.68
N ASP A 88 -15.79 -37.41 -25.00
CA ASP A 88 -16.45 -38.49 -25.73
C ASP A 88 -16.70 -38.17 -27.22
N LEU A 89 -16.24 -37.01 -27.70
CA LEU A 89 -16.41 -36.58 -29.09
C LEU A 89 -15.20 -36.97 -29.93
N ASP A 90 -15.45 -37.40 -31.17
CA ASP A 90 -14.38 -37.54 -32.15
C ASP A 90 -13.86 -36.15 -32.60
N PRO A 91 -12.69 -36.07 -33.26
CA PRO A 91 -12.09 -34.80 -33.64
C PRO A 91 -12.95 -33.91 -34.56
N GLU A 92 -13.80 -34.49 -35.41
CA GLU A 92 -14.66 -33.74 -36.33
C GLU A 92 -15.89 -33.19 -35.59
N GLU A 93 -16.49 -34.01 -34.71
CA GLU A 93 -17.59 -33.61 -33.84
C GLU A 93 -17.15 -32.53 -32.84
N ALA A 94 -15.97 -32.66 -32.25
CA ALA A 94 -15.38 -31.67 -31.37
C ALA A 94 -15.13 -30.33 -32.08
N GLN A 95 -14.60 -30.34 -33.31
CA GLN A 95 -14.42 -29.12 -34.11
C GLN A 95 -15.76 -28.43 -34.43
N SER A 96 -16.77 -29.21 -34.81
CA SER A 96 -18.12 -28.70 -35.08
C SER A 96 -18.77 -28.11 -33.83
N TRP A 97 -18.62 -28.77 -32.68
CA TRP A 97 -19.10 -28.30 -31.39
C TRP A 97 -18.43 -26.99 -30.97
N ILE A 98 -17.10 -26.88 -31.10
CA ILE A 98 -16.33 -25.65 -30.82
C ILE A 98 -16.80 -24.51 -31.73
N ALA A 99 -16.94 -24.77 -33.03
CA ALA A 99 -17.37 -23.76 -33.99
C ALA A 99 -18.80 -23.25 -33.71
N THR A 100 -19.66 -24.09 -33.14
CA THR A 100 -21.06 -23.78 -32.84
C THR A 100 -21.24 -23.07 -31.49
N ASN A 101 -20.47 -23.45 -30.47
CA ASN A 101 -20.69 -22.98 -29.09
C ASN A 101 -19.69 -21.92 -28.61
N LEU A 102 -18.53 -21.76 -29.28
CA LEU A 102 -17.46 -20.85 -28.83
C LEU A 102 -17.13 -19.72 -29.82
N ARG A 103 -17.66 -19.74 -31.06
CA ARG A 103 -17.56 -18.55 -31.93
C ARG A 103 -18.66 -17.56 -31.56
N SER A 104 -18.24 -16.36 -31.16
CA SER A 104 -19.07 -15.16 -31.04
C SER A 104 -19.68 -14.75 -32.37
#